data_AF-A0AA86PUX3-F1
#
_entry.id   AF-A0AA86PUX3-F1
#
_cell.length_a   1.000
_cell.length_b   1.000
_cell.length_c   1.000
_cell.angle_alpha   90.00
_cell.angle_beta   90.00
_cell.angle_gamma   90.00
#
_symmetry.space_group_name_H-M   'P 1'
#
loop_
_entity.id
_entity.type
_entity.pdbx_description
1 polymer ?
#
loop_
_entity_poly.entity_id
_entity_poly.type
_entity_poly.pdbx_seq_one_letter_code
_entity_poly.pdbx_strand_id
1 'polypeptide(L)'
;MSDNEELTNYESFDEETQESENTQTDCEFQIKTIEGFPRYSINTAGEIFDIKKNKEIKQRINNGYYKIDLFDQNNKRFTKNVHRILAETFIPNPLGLPVVNHKNRVRTDNRLENLEWTTISENCRNCEDDGEYFDELPDKSNCCEFQFYNNHAFGHYFINTKTLEIYYDTDFQFRKLRITIIQNNLYYNLRNTEFKQIKVSIIKLKKGLYN
;
A
#
# COMPACT_ATOMS: atom_id res chain seq x y z
N MET A 1 40.58 67.45 -1.81
CA MET A 1 41.19 66.45 -0.92
C MET A 1 40.12 66.12 0.10
N SER A 2 39.87 64.82 0.31
CA SER A 2 38.96 64.22 1.30
C SER A 2 37.49 64.68 1.34
N ASP A 3 36.50 63.83 1.57
CA ASP A 3 36.37 62.37 1.50
C ASP A 3 34.86 62.07 1.70
N ASN A 4 34.38 60.89 1.28
CA ASN A 4 33.19 60.19 1.77
C ASN A 4 31.80 60.86 1.61
N GLU A 5 30.67 60.14 1.62
CA GLU A 5 30.34 58.76 1.22
C GLU A 5 28.82 58.72 0.93
N GLU A 6 28.42 57.70 0.18
CA GLU A 6 27.11 57.02 0.14
C GLU A 6 26.17 57.16 1.38
N LEU A 7 24.82 57.05 1.32
CA LEU A 7 23.89 56.45 0.33
C LEU A 7 22.40 56.73 0.70
N THR A 8 21.44 56.38 -0.19
CA THR A 8 19.98 56.10 0.06
C THR A 8 19.04 57.25 0.51
N ASN A 9 17.71 57.25 0.27
CA ASN A 9 16.77 56.26 -0.34
C ASN A 9 15.43 56.92 -0.83
N TYR A 10 14.53 56.10 -1.41
CA TYR A 10 13.11 56.38 -1.79
C TYR A 10 12.91 57.33 -3.01
N GLU A 11 11.91 57.24 -3.90
CA GLU A 11 10.66 56.46 -4.10
C GLU A 11 10.41 56.40 -5.64
N SER A 12 9.56 55.60 -6.31
CA SER A 12 8.72 54.40 -6.06
C SER A 12 7.96 54.05 -7.36
N PHE A 13 7.63 52.78 -7.67
CA PHE A 13 6.38 52.41 -8.39
C PHE A 13 6.07 50.90 -8.40
N ASP A 14 4.79 50.56 -8.35
CA ASP A 14 4.25 49.20 -8.31
C ASP A 14 4.02 48.59 -9.71
N GLU A 15 4.22 47.27 -9.84
CA GLU A 15 3.48 46.45 -10.82
C GLU A 15 3.00 45.15 -10.13
N GLU A 16 1.69 45.04 -9.94
CA GLU A 16 1.04 43.75 -9.66
C GLU A 16 1.05 42.88 -10.91
N THR A 17 1.31 41.57 -10.78
CA THR A 17 0.74 40.58 -11.71
C THR A 17 0.68 39.16 -11.11
N GLN A 18 -0.49 38.85 -10.58
CA GLN A 18 -1.22 37.58 -10.65
C GLN A 18 -0.46 36.24 -10.54
N GLU A 19 -0.73 35.56 -9.43
CA GLU A 19 -1.07 34.14 -9.28
C GLU A 19 -0.85 33.19 -10.48
N SER A 20 -0.07 32.14 -10.23
CA SER A 20 -0.43 30.80 -10.69
C SER A 20 -0.30 29.82 -9.52
N GLU A 21 -1.45 29.41 -8.97
CA GLU A 21 -1.52 28.33 -8.01
C GLU A 21 -1.08 27.03 -8.68
N ASN A 22 0.08 26.50 -8.33
CA ASN A 22 0.46 25.14 -8.68
C ASN A 22 0.32 24.26 -7.44
N THR A 23 -0.88 23.72 -7.22
CA THR A 23 -1.21 22.86 -6.06
C THR A 23 -0.61 21.46 -6.21
N GLN A 24 0.72 21.37 -6.25
CA GLN A 24 1.44 20.15 -5.90
C GLN A 24 1.39 20.06 -4.37
N THR A 25 0.63 19.12 -3.81
CA THR A 25 0.62 18.89 -2.36
C THR A 25 1.92 18.19 -1.97
N ASP A 26 2.99 18.97 -1.81
CA ASP A 26 4.23 18.50 -1.22
C ASP A 26 3.96 18.11 0.24
N CYS A 27 4.04 16.81 0.51
CA CYS A 27 3.97 16.28 1.87
C CYS A 27 5.09 16.91 2.71
N GLU A 28 4.75 17.89 3.55
CA GLU A 28 5.70 18.63 4.37
C GLU A 28 6.70 17.69 5.04
N PHE A 29 8.00 18.00 4.88
CA PHE A 29 9.05 17.21 5.49
C PHE A 29 9.02 17.37 7.01
N GLN A 30 8.45 16.38 7.70
CA GLN A 30 8.30 16.36 9.15
C GLN A 30 9.22 15.32 9.78
N ILE A 31 9.81 15.65 10.94
CA ILE A 31 10.57 14.72 11.78
C ILE A 31 9.84 14.58 13.12
N LYS A 32 9.60 13.33 13.56
CA LYS A 32 8.91 13.03 14.82
C LYS A 32 9.66 11.98 15.64
N THR A 33 9.57 12.06 16.96
CA THR A 33 10.13 11.05 17.88
C THR A 33 9.33 9.75 17.77
N ILE A 34 10.02 8.61 17.78
CA ILE A 34 9.38 7.29 17.73
C ILE A 34 8.78 6.95 19.10
N GLU A 35 7.49 6.62 19.14
CA GLU A 35 6.78 6.26 20.38
C GLU A 35 7.41 5.03 21.07
N GLY A 36 7.56 5.10 22.40
CA GLY A 36 8.28 4.09 23.19
C GLY A 36 9.80 4.08 23.01
N PHE A 37 10.34 4.87 22.07
CA PHE A 37 11.76 4.90 21.71
C PHE A 37 12.30 6.35 21.66
N PRO A 38 12.24 7.12 22.77
CA PRO A 38 12.47 8.58 22.79
C PRO A 38 13.88 9.04 22.39
N ARG A 39 14.83 8.11 22.27
CA ARG A 39 16.17 8.34 21.72
C ARG A 39 16.19 8.52 20.20
N TYR A 40 15.13 8.08 19.52
CA TYR A 40 15.10 7.93 18.08
C TYR A 40 13.99 8.78 17.46
N SER A 41 14.26 9.30 16.27
CA SER A 41 13.30 10.04 15.46
C SER A 41 13.23 9.48 14.05
N ILE A 42 12.10 9.65 13.38
CA ILE A 42 11.84 9.24 12.01
C ILE A 42 11.32 10.43 11.21
N ASN A 43 11.73 10.55 9.94
CA ASN A 43 11.19 11.56 9.02
C ASN A 43 10.13 10.97 8.07
N THR A 44 9.42 11.83 7.32
CA THR A 44 8.40 11.39 6.35
C THR A 44 8.94 10.52 5.21
N ALA A 45 10.25 10.57 4.93
CA ALA A 45 10.93 9.69 3.97
C ALA A 45 11.26 8.28 4.52
N GLY A 46 11.05 8.03 5.82
CA GLY A 46 11.35 6.75 6.45
C GLY A 46 12.78 6.58 6.96
N GLU A 47 13.58 7.64 6.98
CA GLU A 47 14.93 7.65 7.56
C GLU A 47 14.85 7.81 9.09
N ILE A 48 15.71 7.10 9.82
CA ILE A 48 15.66 7.04 11.29
C ILE A 48 16.99 7.50 11.89
N PHE A 49 16.93 8.42 12.85
CA PHE A 49 18.08 9.10 13.45
C PHE A 49 18.21 8.81 14.95
N ASP A 50 19.42 8.51 15.42
CA ASP A 50 19.79 8.44 16.84
C ASP A 50 20.08 9.87 17.33
N ILE A 51 19.14 10.46 18.07
CA ILE A 51 19.22 11.86 18.55
C ILE A 51 20.46 12.04 19.44
N LYS A 52 20.84 11.03 20.24
CA LYS A 52 22.01 11.09 21.13
C LYS A 52 23.35 11.05 20.39
N LYS A 53 23.38 10.54 19.16
CA LYS A 53 24.59 10.45 18.33
C LYS A 53 24.59 11.43 17.15
N ASN A 54 23.50 12.18 16.97
CA ASN A 54 23.20 13.00 15.81
C ASN A 54 23.52 12.28 14.48
N LYS A 55 23.00 11.06 14.32
CA LYS A 55 23.36 10.19 13.19
C LYS A 55 22.20 9.32 12.71
N GLU A 56 22.05 9.25 11.39
CA GLU A 56 21.18 8.29 10.70
C GLU A 56 21.62 6.84 10.99
N ILE A 57 20.64 5.96 11.20
CA ILE A 57 20.84 4.54 11.51
C ILE A 57 20.53 3.73 10.26
N LYS A 58 21.57 3.07 9.74
CA LYS A 58 21.43 2.19 8.57
C LYS A 58 20.39 1.09 8.82
N GLN A 59 19.37 1.10 7.98
CA GLN A 59 18.33 0.08 7.92
C GLN A 59 18.88 -1.18 7.26
N ARG A 60 18.27 -2.34 7.54
CA ARG A 60 18.57 -3.61 6.86
C ARG A 60 17.33 -4.16 6.19
N ILE A 61 17.48 -4.79 5.02
CA ILE A 61 16.38 -5.49 4.35
C ILE A 61 16.32 -6.94 4.85
N ASN A 62 15.13 -7.42 5.20
CA ASN A 62 14.88 -8.81 5.57
C ASN A 62 13.46 -9.22 5.14
N ASN A 63 13.35 -10.30 4.35
CA ASN A 63 12.11 -10.77 3.71
C ASN A 63 11.39 -9.69 2.89
N GLY A 64 12.17 -8.84 2.21
CA GLY A 64 11.69 -7.70 1.40
C GLY A 64 11.38 -6.43 2.20
N TYR A 65 11.32 -6.49 3.53
CA TYR A 65 10.99 -5.32 4.36
C TYR A 65 12.24 -4.66 4.95
N TYR A 66 12.26 -3.33 4.97
CA TYR A 66 13.20 -2.57 5.79
C TYR A 66 12.92 -2.77 7.29
N LYS A 67 13.97 -3.11 8.03
CA LYS A 67 13.97 -3.32 9.48
C LYS A 67 15.12 -2.56 10.14
N ILE A 68 14.90 -2.20 11.40
CA ILE A 68 15.87 -1.48 12.23
C ILE A 68 15.89 -2.09 13.64
N ASP A 69 17.02 -1.98 14.34
CA ASP A 69 17.10 -2.26 15.77
C ASP A 69 17.06 -0.96 16.57
N LEU A 70 16.04 -0.84 17.42
CA LEU A 70 15.90 0.25 18.39
C LEU A 70 16.18 -0.29 19.79
N PHE A 71 16.56 0.60 20.71
CA PHE A 71 16.79 0.27 22.12
C PHE A 71 15.82 1.07 22.99
N ASP A 72 15.11 0.41 23.89
CA ASP A 72 14.26 1.11 24.86
C ASP A 72 15.10 1.84 25.93
N GLN A 73 14.42 2.54 26.83
CA GLN A 73 15.02 3.22 27.99
C GLN A 73 15.79 2.29 28.95
N ASN A 74 15.54 0.97 28.90
CA ASN A 74 16.21 -0.06 29.69
C ASN A 74 17.36 -0.75 28.92
N ASN A 75 17.77 -0.21 27.77
CA ASN A 75 18.73 -0.80 26.83
C ASN A 75 18.33 -2.19 26.27
N LYS A 76 17.04 -2.56 26.29
CA LYS A 76 16.55 -3.77 25.63
C LYS A 76 16.40 -3.52 24.13
N ARG A 77 16.95 -4.42 23.31
CA ARG A 77 16.90 -4.34 21.84
C ARG A 77 15.56 -4.84 21.30
N PHE A 78 14.97 -4.08 20.37
CA PHE A 78 13.78 -4.44 19.61
C PHE A 78 14.05 -4.29 18.12
N THR A 79 13.83 -5.35 17.35
CA THR A 79 13.80 -5.25 15.88
C THR A 79 12.39 -4.83 15.45
N LYS A 80 12.28 -3.75 14.67
CA LYS A 80 11.02 -3.19 14.17
C LYS A 80 11.04 -3.04 12.65
N ASN A 81 9.87 -3.10 12.02
CA ASN A 81 9.69 -2.81 10.60
C ASN A 81 9.56 -1.30 10.38
N VAL A 82 10.24 -0.75 9.39
CA VAL A 82 10.29 0.71 9.16
C VAL A 82 8.97 1.25 8.63
N HIS A 83 8.33 0.57 7.66
CA HIS A 83 6.98 0.94 7.19
C HIS A 83 5.96 1.06 8.34
N ARG A 84 6.09 0.22 9.37
CA ARG A 84 5.16 0.19 10.50
C ARG A 84 5.42 1.34 11.46
N ILE A 85 6.68 1.62 11.79
CA ILE A 85 7.05 2.83 12.56
C ILE A 85 6.54 4.08 11.83
N LEU A 86 6.74 4.15 10.52
CA LEU A 86 6.36 5.30 9.71
C LEU A 86 4.84 5.51 9.70
N ALA A 87 4.06 4.46 9.44
CA ALA A 87 2.61 4.51 9.52
C ALA A 87 2.11 4.85 10.94
N GLU A 88 2.67 4.25 11.98
CA GLU A 88 2.36 4.55 13.40
C GLU A 88 2.68 6.03 13.77
N THR A 89 3.60 6.69 13.06
CA THR A 89 4.05 8.06 13.35
C THR A 89 3.32 9.15 12.54
N PHE A 90 2.88 8.85 11.32
CA PHE A 90 2.35 9.84 10.38
C PHE A 90 0.96 9.54 9.81
N ILE A 91 0.47 8.30 9.89
CA ILE A 91 -0.82 7.91 9.29
C ILE A 91 -1.83 7.63 10.41
N PRO A 92 -2.84 8.49 10.62
CA PRO A 92 -3.87 8.27 11.63
C PRO A 92 -4.56 6.91 11.47
N ASN A 93 -4.79 6.23 12.59
CA ASN A 93 -5.46 4.94 12.63
C ASN A 93 -6.76 5.01 13.47
N PRO A 94 -7.77 5.79 13.05
CA PRO A 94 -8.99 6.02 13.85
C PRO A 94 -9.80 4.73 14.07
N LEU A 95 -9.61 3.71 13.24
CA LEU A 95 -10.27 2.42 13.31
C LEU A 95 -9.47 1.36 14.11
N GLY A 96 -8.28 1.69 14.62
CA GLY A 96 -7.47 0.77 15.42
C GLY A 96 -7.01 -0.49 14.67
N LEU A 97 -6.86 -0.42 13.34
CA LEU A 97 -6.55 -1.56 12.48
C LEU A 97 -5.12 -2.09 12.74
N PRO A 98 -4.91 -3.41 12.82
CA PRO A 98 -3.66 -3.97 13.36
C PRO A 98 -2.50 -4.11 12.36
N VAL A 99 -2.75 -3.97 11.05
CA VAL A 99 -1.79 -4.27 9.97
C VAL A 99 -1.59 -3.05 9.07
N VAL A 100 -0.36 -2.84 8.62
CA VAL A 100 0.00 -1.86 7.58
C VAL A 100 0.23 -2.62 6.27
N ASN A 101 -0.42 -2.19 5.19
CA ASN A 101 -0.28 -2.73 3.85
C ASN A 101 0.52 -1.76 2.94
N HIS A 102 1.20 -2.31 1.93
CA HIS A 102 1.79 -1.57 0.82
C HIS A 102 0.85 -1.68 -0.38
N LYS A 103 0.25 -0.57 -0.83
CA LYS A 103 -0.77 -0.55 -1.90
C LYS A 103 -0.24 -1.15 -3.20
N ASN A 104 0.96 -0.72 -3.63
CA ASN A 104 1.65 -1.27 -4.80
C ASN A 104 2.34 -2.63 -4.55
N ARG A 105 2.23 -3.20 -3.35
CA ARG A 105 2.87 -4.44 -2.87
C ARG A 105 4.42 -4.45 -2.91
N VAL A 106 5.06 -3.34 -3.24
CA VAL A 106 6.53 -3.19 -3.20
C VAL A 106 6.96 -2.90 -1.75
N ARG A 107 7.38 -3.95 -1.05
CA ARG A 107 7.74 -3.94 0.40
C ARG A 107 8.85 -2.97 0.81
N THR A 108 9.61 -2.48 -0.17
CA THR A 108 10.67 -1.47 -0.02
C THR A 108 10.20 -0.05 -0.27
N ASP A 109 9.04 0.16 -0.90
CA ASP A 109 8.47 1.48 -1.17
C ASP A 109 7.69 1.98 0.05
N ASN A 110 8.41 2.57 1.00
CA ASN A 110 7.84 3.04 2.26
C ASN A 110 7.23 4.45 2.17
N ARG A 111 6.99 5.02 0.99
CA ARG A 111 6.38 6.36 0.90
C ARG A 111 5.00 6.38 1.56
N LEU A 112 4.66 7.48 2.25
CA LEU A 112 3.46 7.57 3.08
C LEU A 112 2.17 7.31 2.29
N GLU A 113 2.09 7.81 1.05
CA GLU A 113 0.94 7.61 0.16
C GLU A 113 0.75 6.14 -0.26
N ASN A 114 1.81 5.34 -0.24
CA ASN A 114 1.78 3.91 -0.58
C ASN A 114 1.43 3.01 0.63
N LEU A 115 1.39 3.55 1.84
CA LEU A 115 1.05 2.81 3.05
C LEU A 115 -0.42 3.04 3.44
N GLU A 116 -1.06 2.00 4.00
CA GLU A 116 -2.42 2.09 4.54
C GLU A 116 -2.62 1.13 5.72
N TRP A 117 -3.61 1.43 6.55
CA TRP A 117 -4.05 0.57 7.62
C TRP A 117 -5.14 -0.40 7.12
N THR A 118 -5.00 -1.70 7.43
CA THR A 118 -5.91 -2.76 6.93
C THR A 118 -6.20 -3.82 8.00
N THR A 119 -7.28 -4.60 7.82
CA THR A 119 -7.56 -5.77 8.68
C THR A 119 -6.64 -6.95 8.36
N ILE A 120 -6.49 -7.88 9.32
CA ILE A 120 -5.80 -9.16 9.07
C ILE A 120 -6.50 -9.94 7.94
N SER A 121 -7.83 -9.89 7.86
CA SER A 121 -8.65 -10.57 6.84
C SER A 121 -8.42 -10.05 5.42
N GLU A 122 -8.24 -8.74 5.24
CA GLU A 122 -7.94 -8.10 3.96
C GLU A 122 -6.48 -8.28 3.58
N ASN A 123 -5.56 -8.09 4.54
CA ASN A 123 -4.16 -8.43 4.32
C ASN A 123 -4.02 -9.89 3.89
N CYS A 124 -4.65 -10.85 4.57
CA CYS A 124 -4.67 -12.26 4.15
C CYS A 124 -5.44 -12.52 2.84
N ARG A 125 -6.29 -11.61 2.37
CA ARG A 125 -6.88 -11.67 1.02
C ARG A 125 -5.85 -11.30 -0.05
N ASN A 126 -4.92 -10.41 0.29
CA ASN A 126 -3.88 -9.83 -0.56
C ASN A 126 -2.48 -10.48 -0.37
N CYS A 127 -2.27 -11.26 0.69
CA CYS A 127 -1.01 -11.96 1.00
C CYS A 127 -0.74 -13.05 -0.04
N GLU A 128 0.42 -12.93 -0.71
CA GLU A 128 1.24 -14.04 -1.20
C GLU A 128 0.46 -15.20 -1.83
N ASP A 129 -0.39 -14.88 -2.79
CA ASP A 129 -0.58 -15.78 -3.92
C ASP A 129 0.27 -15.21 -5.07
N ASP A 130 1.22 -15.99 -5.59
CA ASP A 130 2.01 -15.67 -6.81
C ASP A 130 1.11 -15.78 -8.06
N GLY A 131 -0.06 -15.15 -8.00
CA GLY A 131 -0.97 -14.99 -9.12
C GLY A 131 -0.47 -13.89 -10.06
N GLU A 132 -0.92 -13.96 -11.31
CA GLU A 132 -0.69 -12.87 -12.27
C GLU A 132 -1.60 -11.70 -11.88
N TYR A 133 -1.03 -10.49 -11.79
CA TYR A 133 -1.75 -9.26 -11.52
C TYR A 133 -1.71 -8.36 -12.76
N PHE A 134 -2.81 -7.65 -12.99
CA PHE A 134 -3.00 -6.77 -14.14
C PHE A 134 -3.60 -5.44 -13.66
N ASP A 135 -3.07 -4.32 -14.14
CA ASP A 135 -3.60 -2.99 -13.80
C ASP A 135 -5.00 -2.77 -14.41
N GLU A 136 -5.28 -3.42 -15.55
CA GLU A 136 -6.60 -3.47 -16.18
C GLU A 136 -7.03 -4.92 -16.43
N LEU A 137 -8.34 -5.17 -16.45
CA LEU A 137 -8.91 -6.49 -16.67
C LEU A 137 -8.58 -7.01 -18.09
N PRO A 138 -7.82 -8.12 -18.24
CA PRO A 138 -7.46 -8.64 -19.55
C PRO A 138 -8.68 -9.01 -20.38
N ASP A 139 -8.62 -8.78 -21.69
CA ASP A 139 -9.71 -9.07 -22.63
C ASP A 139 -11.09 -8.59 -22.13
N LYS A 140 -11.16 -7.35 -21.61
CA LYS A 140 -12.34 -6.75 -20.95
C LYS A 140 -13.67 -6.98 -21.70
N SER A 141 -13.67 -7.04 -23.03
CA SER A 141 -14.85 -7.34 -23.87
C SER A 141 -15.39 -8.78 -23.76
N ASN A 142 -14.57 -9.72 -23.31
CA ASN A 142 -14.93 -11.13 -23.07
C ASN A 142 -15.15 -11.43 -21.58
N CYS A 143 -14.88 -10.48 -20.70
CA CYS A 143 -14.99 -10.62 -19.26
C CYS A 143 -16.31 -10.03 -18.74
N CYS A 144 -16.98 -10.74 -17.83
CA CYS A 144 -18.19 -10.30 -17.14
C CYS A 144 -18.10 -10.55 -15.63
N GLU A 145 -18.92 -9.87 -14.85
CA GLU A 145 -18.97 -10.07 -13.40
C GLU A 145 -19.44 -11.49 -13.04
N PHE A 146 -18.66 -12.18 -12.22
CA PHE A 146 -18.97 -13.49 -11.68
C PHE A 146 -19.75 -13.34 -10.37
N GLN A 147 -21.03 -13.00 -10.47
CA GLN A 147 -21.87 -12.64 -9.32
C GLN A 147 -22.45 -13.85 -8.57
N PHE A 148 -22.73 -14.97 -9.24
CA PHE A 148 -23.46 -16.11 -8.65
C PHE A 148 -22.93 -17.46 -9.11
N TYR A 149 -22.86 -18.43 -8.19
CA TYR A 149 -22.62 -19.84 -8.53
C TYR A 149 -23.25 -20.77 -7.49
N ASN A 150 -24.19 -21.61 -7.95
CA ASN A 150 -25.19 -22.28 -7.11
C ASN A 150 -25.87 -21.25 -6.19
N ASN A 151 -26.02 -21.55 -4.90
CA ASN A 151 -26.69 -20.68 -3.92
C ASN A 151 -25.73 -19.70 -3.22
N HIS A 152 -24.62 -19.31 -3.88
CA HIS A 152 -23.63 -18.39 -3.33
C HIS A 152 -23.49 -17.15 -4.21
N ALA A 153 -23.60 -15.99 -3.58
CA ALA A 153 -23.29 -14.70 -4.18
C ALA A 153 -21.81 -14.35 -3.97
N PHE A 154 -21.22 -13.70 -4.97
CA PHE A 154 -19.82 -13.29 -5.03
C PHE A 154 -19.78 -11.81 -5.45
N GLY A 155 -18.79 -11.07 -4.96
CA GLY A 155 -18.57 -9.67 -5.34
C GLY A 155 -17.11 -9.46 -5.72
N HIS A 156 -16.84 -8.48 -6.58
CA HIS A 156 -15.48 -8.16 -7.06
C HIS A 156 -14.78 -9.32 -7.79
N TYR A 157 -15.52 -10.27 -8.36
CA TYR A 157 -14.98 -11.32 -9.21
C TYR A 157 -15.46 -11.14 -10.65
N PHE A 158 -14.58 -11.40 -11.61
CA PHE A 158 -14.84 -11.33 -13.04
C PHE A 158 -14.41 -12.64 -13.69
N ILE A 159 -15.13 -13.11 -14.72
CA ILE A 159 -14.79 -14.32 -15.48
C ILE A 159 -14.64 -13.98 -16.96
N ASN A 160 -13.55 -14.42 -17.58
CA ASN A 160 -13.40 -14.44 -19.02
C ASN A 160 -14.23 -15.59 -19.59
N THR A 161 -15.26 -15.28 -20.36
CA THR A 161 -16.22 -16.25 -20.91
C THR A 161 -15.60 -17.22 -21.92
N LYS A 162 -14.45 -16.88 -22.52
CA LYS A 162 -13.74 -17.72 -23.51
C LYS A 162 -12.71 -18.63 -22.86
N THR A 163 -11.87 -18.09 -21.96
CA THR A 163 -10.78 -18.86 -21.32
C THR A 163 -11.21 -19.54 -20.02
N LEU A 164 -12.35 -19.13 -19.44
CA LEU A 164 -12.83 -19.48 -18.09
C LEU A 164 -11.91 -19.01 -16.96
N GLU A 165 -10.96 -18.11 -17.25
CA GLU A 165 -10.10 -17.50 -16.24
C GLU A 165 -10.92 -16.54 -15.35
N ILE A 166 -10.79 -16.70 -14.04
CA ILE A 166 -11.43 -15.83 -13.05
C ILE A 166 -10.39 -14.84 -12.52
N TYR A 167 -10.79 -13.58 -12.43
CA TYR A 167 -10.04 -12.48 -11.84
C TYR A 167 -10.77 -11.97 -10.59
N TYR A 168 -10.02 -11.52 -9.59
CA TYR A 168 -10.52 -10.83 -8.41
C TYR A 168 -10.00 -9.40 -8.43
N ASP A 169 -10.93 -8.45 -8.40
CA ASP A 169 -10.62 -7.03 -8.29
C ASP A 169 -10.24 -6.70 -6.82
N THR A 170 -9.06 -6.12 -6.65
CA THR A 170 -8.54 -5.68 -5.35
C THR A 170 -8.66 -4.16 -5.17
N ASP A 171 -9.59 -3.52 -5.87
CA ASP A 171 -9.85 -2.07 -5.95
C ASP A 171 -8.70 -1.23 -6.57
N PHE A 172 -7.53 -1.85 -6.78
CA PHE A 172 -6.34 -1.27 -7.41
C PHE A 172 -5.84 -2.05 -8.64
N GLN A 173 -6.05 -3.38 -8.67
CA GLN A 173 -5.56 -4.29 -9.70
C GLN A 173 -6.44 -5.55 -9.78
N PHE A 174 -6.45 -6.20 -10.93
CA PHE A 174 -7.10 -7.49 -11.14
C PHE A 174 -6.11 -8.64 -10.89
N ARG A 175 -6.36 -9.46 -9.86
CA ARG A 175 -5.63 -10.70 -9.60
C ARG A 175 -6.26 -11.87 -10.33
N LYS A 176 -5.52 -12.54 -11.21
CA LYS A 176 -5.92 -13.84 -11.77
C LYS A 176 -5.90 -14.92 -10.69
N LEU A 177 -7.02 -15.62 -10.50
CA LEU A 177 -7.12 -16.74 -9.57
C LEU A 177 -6.38 -17.97 -10.10
N ARG A 178 -5.81 -18.74 -9.17
CA ARG A 178 -5.18 -20.03 -9.46
C ARG A 178 -6.17 -21.17 -9.44
N ILE A 179 -5.90 -22.15 -10.31
CA ILE A 179 -6.64 -23.41 -10.41
C ILE A 179 -6.01 -24.41 -9.45
N THR A 180 -6.84 -25.07 -8.64
CA THR A 180 -6.44 -26.23 -7.81
C THR A 180 -6.96 -27.51 -8.45
N ILE A 181 -6.10 -28.54 -8.52
CA ILE A 181 -6.45 -29.87 -9.01
C ILE A 181 -6.83 -30.75 -7.82
N ILE A 182 -8.03 -31.34 -7.81
CA ILE A 182 -8.50 -32.26 -6.78
C ILE A 182 -9.18 -33.45 -7.47
N GLN A 183 -8.67 -34.67 -7.27
CA GLN A 183 -9.22 -35.89 -7.87
C GLN A 183 -9.48 -35.73 -9.38
N ASN A 184 -8.46 -35.31 -10.12
CA ASN A 184 -8.46 -34.99 -11.56
C ASN A 184 -9.46 -33.92 -12.02
N ASN A 185 -10.14 -33.22 -11.10
CA ASN A 185 -11.06 -32.12 -11.42
C ASN A 185 -10.40 -30.77 -11.10
N LEU A 186 -10.69 -29.77 -11.93
CA LEU A 186 -10.15 -28.41 -11.81
C LEU A 186 -11.14 -27.49 -11.09
N TYR A 187 -10.63 -26.73 -10.11
CA TYR A 187 -11.42 -25.82 -9.28
C TYR A 187 -10.74 -24.46 -9.10
N TYR A 188 -11.53 -23.39 -9.07
CA TYR A 188 -11.14 -22.12 -8.45
C TYR A 188 -11.61 -22.08 -7.00
N ASN A 189 -10.83 -21.46 -6.12
CA ASN A 189 -11.22 -21.17 -4.74
C ASN A 189 -11.61 -19.69 -4.65
N LEU A 190 -12.90 -19.41 -4.56
CA LEU A 190 -13.43 -18.05 -4.35
C LEU A 190 -13.91 -17.92 -2.90
N ARG A 191 -14.13 -16.69 -2.44
CA ARG A 191 -14.88 -16.42 -1.20
C ARG A 191 -16.20 -15.77 -1.56
N ASN A 192 -17.30 -16.27 -1.01
CA ASN A 192 -18.61 -15.65 -1.18
C ASN A 192 -18.69 -14.34 -0.38
N THR A 193 -19.79 -13.59 -0.52
CA THR A 193 -20.05 -12.36 0.26
C THR A 193 -20.10 -12.56 1.77
N GLU A 194 -20.30 -13.80 2.25
CA GLU A 194 -20.23 -14.18 3.67
C GLU A 194 -18.81 -14.64 4.11
N PHE A 195 -17.78 -14.41 3.28
CA PHE A 195 -16.38 -14.83 3.47
C PHE A 195 -16.12 -16.35 3.53
N LYS A 196 -17.11 -17.19 3.26
CA LYS A 196 -16.96 -18.65 3.17
C LYS A 196 -16.24 -19.02 1.87
N GLN A 197 -15.24 -19.91 1.96
CA GLN A 197 -14.52 -20.41 0.80
C GLN A 197 -15.37 -21.41 0.00
N ILE A 198 -15.64 -21.09 -1.27
CA ILE A 198 -16.42 -21.91 -2.20
C ILE A 198 -15.51 -22.43 -3.31
N LYS A 199 -15.64 -23.73 -3.62
CA LYS A 199 -14.95 -24.37 -4.74
C LYS A 199 -15.82 -24.31 -6.00
N VAL A 200 -15.40 -23.49 -6.97
CA VAL A 200 -16.06 -23.34 -8.27
C VAL A 200 -15.41 -24.30 -9.26
N SER A 201 -16.18 -25.23 -9.83
CA SER A 201 -15.64 -26.25 -10.75
C SER A 201 -15.64 -25.74 -12.19
N ILE A 202 -14.49 -25.79 -12.86
CA ILE A 202 -14.34 -25.31 -14.24
C ILE A 202 -15.22 -26.13 -15.21
N ILE A 203 -15.39 -27.42 -14.95
CA ILE A 203 -16.29 -28.29 -15.72
C ILE A 203 -17.75 -27.84 -15.60
N LYS A 204 -18.17 -27.38 -14.41
CA LYS A 204 -19.52 -26.84 -14.20
C LYS A 204 -19.70 -25.48 -14.86
N LEU A 205 -18.71 -24.59 -14.78
CA LEU A 205 -18.71 -23.31 -15.51
C LEU A 205 -18.87 -23.52 -17.01
N LYS A 206 -18.05 -24.42 -17.59
CA LYS A 206 -18.14 -24.74 -19.02
C LYS A 206 -19.55 -25.23 -19.40
N LYS A 207 -20.16 -26.11 -18.60
CA LYS A 207 -21.54 -26.59 -18.87
C LYS A 207 -22.61 -25.51 -18.74
N GLY A 208 -22.40 -24.49 -17.91
CA GLY A 208 -23.37 -23.39 -17.74
C GLY A 208 -23.37 -22.33 -18.86
N LEU A 209 -22.32 -22.28 -19.68
CA LEU A 209 -22.16 -21.30 -20.77
C LEU A 209 -22.60 -21.80 -22.15
N TYR A 210 -22.92 -23.10 -22.28
CA TYR A 210 -23.35 -23.73 -23.54
C TYR A 210 -24.78 -24.31 -23.46
N ASN A 211 -25.59 -23.83 -22.51
CA ASN A 211 -27.00 -24.16 -22.33
C ASN A 211 -27.87 -22.92 -22.56
#